data_AF-A0A960U783-F1
#
_entry.id   AF-A0A960U783-F1
#
_cell.length_a   1.000
_cell.length_b   1.000
_cell.length_c   1.000
_cell.angle_alpha   90.00
_cell.angle_beta   90.00
_cell.angle_gamma   90.00
#
_symmetry.space_group_name_H-M   'P 1'
#
loop_
_entity.id
_entity.type
_entity.pdbx_description
1 polymer ?
#
loop_
_entity_poly.entity_id
_entity_poly.type
_entity_poly.pdbx_seq_one_letter_code
_entity_poly.pdbx_strand_id
1 'polypeptide(L)'
;MLSLNRSLLFLFSLLFVLSCNKFNSSSKKDNSIRLLQLSRNQDKTETKLSIRGRLTDSSGVYILDYTNNRALYYPGTSTTATVVWGQGGSFTTGTANNGGISAGSLQTPYSIRKGADGLYISDYKNNRVLFY
;
A
#
# COMPACT_ATOMS: atom_id res chain seq x y z
N MET A 1 -14.01 15.45 67.65
CA MET A 1 -14.11 15.38 66.17
C MET A 1 -12.71 15.26 65.61
N LEU A 2 -12.49 14.22 64.79
CA LEU A 2 -11.24 13.50 64.61
C LEU A 2 -10.18 14.21 63.76
N SER A 3 -8.95 14.13 64.25
CA SER A 3 -7.67 14.36 63.55
C SER A 3 -7.51 13.36 62.39
N LEU A 4 -7.20 13.83 61.18
CA LEU A 4 -6.86 12.97 60.05
C LEU A 4 -5.36 12.62 60.09
N ASN A 5 -5.06 11.35 60.36
CA ASN A 5 -3.73 10.77 60.42
C ASN A 5 -3.03 10.70 59.05
N ARG A 6 -1.77 11.16 58.99
CA ARG A 6 -0.85 11.17 57.84
C ARG A 6 -0.34 9.80 57.37
N SER A 7 -1.02 8.70 57.70
CA SER A 7 -0.56 7.34 57.32
C SER A 7 -1.30 6.72 56.14
N LEU A 8 -2.25 7.44 55.52
CA LEU A 8 -3.00 6.95 54.35
C LEU A 8 -2.38 7.36 53.01
N LEU A 9 -1.26 8.10 53.01
CA LEU A 9 -0.61 8.60 51.79
C LEU A 9 0.45 7.65 51.20
N PHE A 10 0.71 6.50 51.83
CA PHE A 10 1.74 5.55 51.36
C PHE A 10 1.22 4.19 50.88
N LEU A 11 -0.11 3.98 50.83
CA LEU A 11 -0.68 2.77 50.21
C LEU A 11 -1.31 3.00 48.83
N PHE A 12 -1.28 4.21 48.28
CA PHE A 12 -1.81 4.49 46.93
C PHE A 12 -0.75 4.56 45.83
N SER A 13 0.54 4.37 46.13
CA SER A 13 1.60 4.35 45.10
C SER A 13 1.94 2.95 44.57
N LEU A 14 1.37 1.87 45.14
CA LEU A 14 1.65 0.50 44.66
C LEU A 14 0.56 -0.08 43.74
N LEU A 15 -0.58 0.59 43.58
CA LEU A 15 -1.66 0.14 42.68
C LEU A 15 -1.67 0.85 41.30
N PHE A 16 -0.64 1.62 40.98
CA PHE A 16 -0.55 2.36 39.70
C PHE A 16 0.49 1.80 38.70
N VAL A 17 1.10 0.64 38.98
CA VAL A 17 2.15 0.06 38.10
C VAL A 17 1.69 -1.18 37.31
N LEU A 18 0.43 -1.64 37.42
CA LEU A 18 -0.11 -2.67 36.52
C LEU A 18 -1.44 -2.27 35.87
N SER A 19 -1.38 -1.30 34.94
CA SER A 19 -2.35 -1.22 33.83
C SER A 19 -1.91 -0.31 32.67
N CYS A 20 -0.62 -0.25 32.34
CA CYS A 20 -0.22 0.29 31.04
C CYS A 20 -0.20 -0.84 30.02
N ASN A 21 -1.37 -1.20 29.47
CA ASN A 21 -1.52 -1.83 28.15
C ASN A 21 -2.98 -1.84 27.66
N LYS A 22 -3.70 -0.73 27.87
CA LYS A 22 -4.96 -0.47 27.17
C LYS A 22 -4.97 0.96 26.66
N PHE A 23 -4.40 1.18 25.47
CA PHE A 23 -4.79 2.34 24.69
C PHE A 23 -6.15 2.05 24.06
N ASN A 24 -7.20 2.46 24.77
CA ASN A 24 -8.51 2.69 24.19
C ASN A 24 -8.44 3.95 23.32
N SER A 25 -8.79 3.84 22.04
CA SER A 25 -9.21 5.00 21.25
C SER A 25 -10.66 4.80 20.83
N SER A 26 -11.55 5.51 21.51
CA SER A 26 -12.98 5.55 21.24
C SER A 26 -13.28 6.45 20.03
N SER A 27 -14.07 5.90 19.10
CA SER A 27 -15.07 6.53 18.24
C SER A 27 -14.72 7.83 17.50
N LYS A 28 -14.50 7.72 16.18
CA LYS A 28 -15.06 8.68 15.22
C LYS A 28 -15.99 7.94 14.28
N LYS A 29 -17.27 8.28 14.36
CA LYS A 29 -18.29 7.98 13.34
C LYS A 29 -17.85 8.62 12.00
N ASP A 30 -18.39 8.07 10.92
CA ASP A 30 -18.49 8.62 9.56
C ASP A 30 -17.28 9.36 8.94
N ASN A 31 -16.48 8.61 8.17
CA ASN A 31 -16.31 8.85 6.73
C ASN A 31 -15.37 7.76 6.19
N SER A 32 -15.92 6.93 5.31
CA SER A 32 -15.26 5.79 4.68
C SER A 32 -14.05 6.20 3.84
N ILE A 33 -12.93 6.48 4.51
CA ILE A 33 -11.60 6.45 3.91
C ILE A 33 -10.78 5.58 4.85
N ARG A 34 -10.77 4.27 4.58
CA ARG A 34 -9.84 3.34 5.21
C ARG A 34 -8.44 3.75 4.75
N LEU A 35 -7.81 4.63 5.51
CA LEU A 35 -6.37 4.83 5.47
C LEU A 35 -5.77 3.46 5.84
N LEU A 36 -5.44 2.65 4.84
CA LEU A 36 -4.78 1.37 5.03
C LEU A 36 -3.42 1.68 5.70
N GLN A 37 -3.37 1.52 7.02
CA GLN A 37 -2.13 1.54 7.77
C GLN A 37 -1.18 0.52 7.14
N LEU A 38 0.00 0.99 6.71
CA LEU A 38 1.11 0.16 6.27
C LEU A 38 1.65 -0.62 7.47
N SER A 39 0.94 -1.66 7.91
CA SER A 39 1.61 -2.71 8.69
C SER A 39 2.36 -3.58 7.69
N ARG A 40 3.69 -3.60 7.84
CA ARG A 40 4.57 -4.56 7.18
C ARG A 40 4.35 -5.94 7.82
N ASN A 41 3.15 -6.48 7.67
CA ASN A 41 2.82 -7.86 8.04
C ASN A 41 2.92 -8.73 6.78
N GLN A 42 3.87 -9.66 6.82
CA GLN A 42 3.95 -10.76 5.87
C GLN A 42 2.86 -11.77 6.23
N ASP A 43 1.74 -11.72 5.54
CA ASP A 43 0.89 -12.91 5.34
C ASP A 43 0.73 -13.10 3.83
N LYS A 44 1.07 -14.30 3.37
CA LYS A 44 1.33 -14.66 1.96
C LYS A 44 0.13 -15.36 1.31
N THR A 45 -1.10 -14.88 1.51
CA THR A 45 -2.30 -15.52 0.93
C THR A 45 -3.40 -14.55 0.48
N GLU A 46 -3.05 -13.32 0.18
CA GLU A 46 -3.87 -12.43 -0.65
C GLU A 46 -3.03 -12.03 -1.86
N THR A 47 -3.64 -11.82 -3.04
CA THR A 47 -3.01 -11.22 -4.23
C THR A 47 -2.63 -9.77 -3.90
N LYS A 48 -1.59 -9.64 -3.06
CA LYS A 48 -1.11 -8.40 -2.48
C LYS A 48 -0.39 -7.65 -3.57
N LEU A 49 -1.05 -6.63 -4.11
CA LEU A 49 -0.40 -5.63 -4.95
C LEU A 49 0.83 -5.12 -4.18
N SER A 50 2.02 -5.45 -4.65
CA SER A 50 3.25 -4.89 -4.09
C SER A 50 3.43 -3.51 -4.71
N ILE A 51 2.75 -2.52 -4.13
CA ILE A 51 2.74 -1.16 -4.69
C ILE A 51 4.10 -0.51 -4.40
N ARG A 52 4.91 -0.33 -5.44
CA ARG A 52 6.16 0.47 -5.36
C ARG A 52 5.95 1.89 -5.87
N GLY A 53 5.26 2.02 -6.99
CA GLY A 53 4.89 3.29 -7.60
C GLY A 53 3.38 3.42 -7.75
N ARG A 54 2.87 4.62 -7.50
CA ARG A 54 1.49 5.03 -7.77
C ARG A 54 1.49 6.40 -8.42
N LEU A 55 0.61 6.58 -9.39
CA LEU A 55 0.29 7.87 -9.99
C LEU A 55 -1.24 8.02 -10.05
N THR A 56 -1.73 9.24 -9.95
CA THR A 56 -3.17 9.56 -10.07
C THR A 56 -3.34 10.78 -10.96
N ASP A 57 -4.43 10.82 -11.71
CA ASP A 57 -4.89 12.02 -12.43
C ASP A 57 -6.42 12.13 -12.34
N SER A 58 -7.02 13.04 -13.13
CA SER A 58 -8.47 13.22 -13.15
C SER A 58 -9.24 12.03 -13.73
N SER A 59 -8.56 11.12 -14.42
CA SER A 59 -9.17 9.95 -15.05
C SER A 59 -9.13 8.71 -14.16
N GLY A 60 -8.12 8.56 -13.29
CA GLY A 60 -8.04 7.43 -12.37
C GLY A 60 -6.68 7.24 -11.69
N VAL A 61 -6.39 5.98 -11.34
CA VAL A 61 -5.21 5.57 -10.58
C VAL A 61 -4.39 4.57 -11.38
N TYR A 62 -3.09 4.83 -11.48
CA TYR A 62 -2.08 3.94 -12.04
C TYR A 62 -1.30 3.30 -10.90
N ILE A 63 -1.23 1.97 -10.89
CA ILE A 63 -0.56 1.19 -9.86
C ILE A 63 0.52 0.32 -10.49
N LEU A 64 1.74 0.41 -9.98
CA LEU A 64 2.78 -0.58 -10.26
C LEU A 64 2.66 -1.75 -9.31
N ASP A 65 2.33 -2.90 -9.87
CA ASP A 65 2.25 -4.18 -9.16
C ASP A 65 3.59 -4.90 -9.30
N TYR A 66 4.53 -4.52 -8.42
CA TYR A 66 5.96 -4.82 -8.54
C TYR A 66 6.26 -6.32 -8.61
N THR A 67 5.60 -7.13 -7.78
CA THR A 67 5.84 -8.59 -7.72
C THR A 67 5.26 -9.32 -8.91
N ASN A 68 4.18 -8.78 -9.50
CA ASN A 68 3.56 -9.34 -10.70
C ASN A 68 4.09 -8.68 -11.98
N ASN A 69 5.19 -7.94 -11.91
CA ASN A 69 5.89 -7.41 -13.08
C ASN A 69 4.97 -6.69 -14.07
N ARG A 70 4.05 -5.87 -13.55
CA ARG A 70 3.01 -5.20 -14.35
C ARG A 70 2.63 -3.84 -13.81
N ALA A 71 2.03 -3.04 -14.68
CA ALA A 71 1.33 -1.82 -14.29
C ALA A 71 -0.15 -1.95 -14.61
N LEU A 72 -1.01 -1.39 -13.77
CA LEU A 72 -2.46 -1.46 -13.87
C LEU A 72 -3.05 -0.06 -13.83
N TYR A 73 -4.14 0.15 -14.57
CA TYR A 73 -4.94 1.37 -14.47
C TYR A 73 -6.37 1.06 -14.02
N TYR A 74 -6.81 1.81 -13.02
CA TYR A 74 -8.15 1.76 -12.44
C TYR A 74 -8.86 3.09 -12.74
N PRO A 75 -9.93 3.09 -13.54
CA PRO A 75 -10.62 4.33 -13.90
C PRO A 75 -11.45 4.88 -12.74
N GLY A 76 -11.38 6.18 -12.52
CA GLY A 76 -12.12 6.90 -11.48
C GLY A 76 -11.95 6.28 -10.11
N THR A 77 -13.06 5.76 -9.57
CA THR A 77 -13.12 5.07 -8.27
C THR A 77 -13.30 3.55 -8.42
N SER A 78 -13.12 3.00 -9.62
CA SER A 78 -13.24 1.57 -9.88
C SER A 78 -12.22 0.76 -9.10
N THR A 79 -12.65 -0.39 -8.58
CA THR A 79 -11.75 -1.40 -7.99
C THR A 79 -11.29 -2.44 -9.01
N THR A 80 -11.72 -2.32 -10.27
CA THR A 80 -11.37 -3.21 -11.37
C THR A 80 -10.48 -2.49 -12.36
N ALA A 81 -9.31 -3.05 -12.63
CA ALA A 81 -8.37 -2.50 -13.60
C ALA A 81 -8.88 -2.72 -15.03
N THR A 82 -8.69 -1.74 -15.90
CA THR A 82 -9.12 -1.79 -17.31
C THR A 82 -7.95 -1.83 -18.29
N VAL A 83 -6.74 -1.49 -17.84
CA VAL A 83 -5.52 -1.58 -18.65
C VAL A 83 -4.44 -2.29 -17.84
N VAL A 84 -3.66 -3.12 -18.53
CA VAL A 84 -2.47 -3.78 -18.00
C VAL A 84 -1.31 -3.63 -18.97
N TRP A 85 -0.17 -3.17 -18.45
CA TRP A 85 1.09 -3.07 -19.18
C TRP A 85 2.10 -4.08 -18.65
N GLY A 86 2.99 -4.55 -19.53
CA GLY A 86 4.06 -5.50 -19.18
C GLY A 86 3.66 -6.98 -19.21
N GLN A 87 2.40 -7.31 -19.52
CA GLN A 87 1.84 -8.68 -19.44
C GLN A 87 0.98 -9.08 -20.65
N GLY A 88 1.14 -8.40 -21.79
CA GLY A 88 0.43 -8.76 -23.03
C GLY A 88 -1.10 -8.72 -22.93
N GLY A 89 -1.65 -7.82 -22.12
CA GLY A 89 -3.10 -7.70 -21.89
C GLY A 89 -3.68 -8.64 -20.82
N SER A 90 -2.87 -9.54 -20.24
CA SER A 90 -3.34 -10.44 -19.19
C SER A 90 -3.35 -9.79 -17.80
N PHE A 91 -4.48 -9.86 -17.11
CA PHE A 91 -4.66 -9.43 -15.73
C PHE A 91 -4.40 -10.54 -14.70
N THR A 92 -4.00 -11.74 -15.15
CA THR A 92 -3.75 -12.89 -14.26
C THR A 92 -2.31 -13.37 -14.28
N THR A 93 -1.51 -12.96 -15.27
CA THR A 93 -0.08 -13.27 -15.29
C THR A 93 0.72 -12.25 -14.49
N GLY A 94 1.90 -12.70 -14.07
CA GLY A 94 2.89 -11.83 -13.43
C GLY A 94 4.33 -12.26 -13.70
N THR A 95 4.55 -12.98 -14.81
CA THR A 95 5.87 -13.50 -15.18
C THR A 95 6.79 -12.34 -15.53
N ALA A 96 7.98 -12.33 -14.92
CA ALA A 96 9.03 -11.39 -15.29
C ALA A 96 9.42 -11.60 -16.75
N ASN A 97 9.53 -10.52 -17.52
CA ASN A 97 9.88 -10.58 -18.94
C ASN A 97 8.99 -11.58 -19.71
N ASN A 98 7.67 -11.52 -19.50
CA ASN A 98 6.73 -12.47 -20.12
C ASN A 98 6.86 -12.46 -21.65
N GLY A 99 7.31 -13.57 -22.24
CA GLY A 99 7.62 -13.66 -23.67
C GLY A 99 9.01 -13.12 -24.07
N GLY A 100 9.92 -12.91 -23.12
CA GLY A 100 11.25 -12.35 -23.33
C GLY A 100 11.34 -10.84 -23.05
N ILE A 101 12.54 -10.28 -23.08
CA ILE A 101 12.77 -8.83 -22.92
C ILE A 101 12.25 -8.12 -24.18
N SER A 102 11.19 -7.33 -24.04
CA SER A 102 10.57 -6.61 -25.15
C SER A 102 9.95 -5.29 -24.67
N ALA A 103 9.38 -4.48 -25.56
CA ALA A 103 8.61 -3.30 -25.15
C ALA A 103 7.31 -3.67 -24.39
N GLY A 104 6.79 -4.89 -24.58
CA GLY A 104 5.55 -5.38 -23.97
C GLY A 104 5.72 -6.07 -22.62
N SER A 105 6.94 -6.18 -22.10
CA SER A 105 7.25 -6.94 -20.89
C SER A 105 8.06 -6.13 -19.87
N LEU A 106 7.87 -6.43 -18.59
CA LEU A 106 8.53 -5.76 -17.48
C LEU A 106 9.19 -6.78 -16.54
N GLN A 107 10.16 -6.33 -15.75
CA GLN A 107 10.74 -7.03 -14.63
C GLN A 107 10.94 -6.06 -13.46
N THR A 108 10.14 -6.26 -12.40
CA THR A 108 10.16 -5.48 -11.15
C THR A 108 10.01 -3.96 -11.35
N PRO A 109 8.93 -3.49 -11.98
CA PRO A 109 8.76 -2.06 -12.25
C PRO A 109 8.70 -1.25 -10.95
N TYR A 110 9.45 -0.15 -10.88
CA TYR A 110 9.67 0.57 -9.62
C TYR A 110 8.99 1.94 -9.54
N SER A 111 9.06 2.72 -10.62
CA SER A 111 8.52 4.08 -10.73
C SER A 111 7.72 4.25 -12.02
N ILE A 112 6.74 5.15 -11.97
CA ILE A 112 5.82 5.46 -13.07
C ILE A 112 5.62 6.97 -13.17
N ARG A 113 5.58 7.50 -14.39
CA ARG A 113 5.32 8.91 -14.68
C ARG A 113 4.46 9.04 -15.94
N LYS A 114 3.41 9.85 -15.88
CA LYS A 114 2.62 10.23 -17.07
C LYS A 114 3.24 11.44 -17.76
N GLY A 115 3.46 11.30 -19.06
CA GLY A 115 3.75 12.38 -20.00
C GLY A 115 2.49 12.83 -20.73
N ALA A 116 2.64 13.71 -21.72
CA ALA A 116 1.52 14.17 -22.53
C ALA A 116 0.89 13.02 -23.35
N ASP A 117 1.74 12.16 -23.92
CA ASP A 117 1.33 11.16 -24.91
C ASP A 117 1.34 9.72 -24.40
N GLY A 118 1.71 9.50 -23.12
CA GLY A 118 1.84 8.14 -22.60
C GLY A 118 2.46 8.03 -21.21
N LEU A 119 2.91 6.82 -20.88
CA LEU A 119 3.44 6.45 -19.57
C LEU A 119 4.89 6.01 -19.67
N TYR A 120 5.75 6.63 -18.87
CA TYR A 120 7.11 6.17 -18.62
C TYR A 120 7.12 5.27 -17.39
N ILE A 121 7.61 4.05 -17.55
CA ILE A 121 7.73 3.05 -16.49
C ILE A 121 9.19 2.60 -16.39
N SER A 122 9.76 2.69 -15.20
CA SER A 122 11.12 2.20 -14.96
C SER A 122 11.09 0.67 -14.83
N ASP A 123 11.63 -0.02 -15.81
CA ASP A 123 11.82 -1.47 -15.82
C ASP A 123 13.13 -1.81 -15.10
N TYR A 124 13.07 -1.70 -13.77
CA TYR A 124 14.24 -1.52 -12.91
C TYR A 124 15.29 -2.62 -13.04
N LYS A 125 14.89 -3.90 -13.04
CA LYS A 125 15.86 -5.01 -13.12
C LYS A 125 16.46 -5.18 -14.51
N ASN A 126 15.82 -4.62 -15.53
CA ASN A 126 16.35 -4.61 -16.89
C ASN A 126 17.11 -3.31 -17.19
N ASN A 127 17.34 -2.44 -16.20
CA ASN A 127 18.10 -1.19 -16.32
C ASN A 127 17.60 -0.28 -17.46
N ARG A 128 16.28 -0.21 -17.68
CA ARG A 128 15.69 0.59 -18.75
C ARG A 128 14.43 1.32 -18.31
N VAL A 129 14.02 2.28 -19.12
CA VAL A 129 12.71 2.94 -19.01
C VAL A 129 11.94 2.60 -20.28
N LEU A 130 10.69 2.15 -20.12
CA LEU A 130 9.78 1.90 -21.23
C LEU A 130 8.74 3.02 -21.32
N PHE A 131 8.34 3.31 -22.55
CA PHE A 131 7.22 4.19 -22.86
C PHE A 131 6.06 3.34 -23.38
N TYR A 132 4.87 3.57 -22.83
CA TYR A 132 3.61 2.89 -23.16
C TYR A 132 2.53 3.88 -23.56
#